data_AF-T0MAT5-F1
#
_entry.id   AF-T0MAT5-F1
#
_cell.length_a   1.000
_cell.length_b   1.000
_cell.length_c   1.000
_cell.angle_alpha   90.00
_cell.angle_beta   90.00
_cell.angle_gamma   90.00
#
_symmetry.space_group_name_H-M   'P 1'
#
loop_
_entity.id
_entity.type
_entity.pdbx_description
1 polymer ?
#
loop_
_entity_poly.entity_id
_entity_poly.type
_entity_poly.pdbx_seq_one_letter_code
_entity_poly.pdbx_strand_id
1 'polypeptide(L)'
;MLLDNTEGPIQLAQRCHAPTEQPAVEIVAIDCVNAADSRVKVYIRSKNTTFGSMMDVVSLCGRLPFLTDTVMSSLKELWVAVFGSGAEDDAGALSRPLPTIHHRISRIILPRAEPDAPLPKPKVYLPDRHYAREDDQVARGSSGFLERRGKSSANGVTYYEGVKSLYKHRRLEDGLGFHTYMTCAVKHGSVAISTYLNPELYHPSRFKCTGPRSSHP
;
A
#
# COMPACT_ATOMS: atom_id res chain seq x y z
N MET A 1 30.81 -13.61 -1.22
CA MET A 1 29.70 -14.37 -1.81
C MET A 1 29.30 -13.62 -3.08
N LEU A 2 29.73 -14.11 -4.24
CA LEU A 2 29.44 -13.47 -5.53
C LEU A 2 27.96 -13.68 -5.84
N LEU A 3 27.24 -12.58 -6.09
CA LEU A 3 25.84 -12.62 -6.51
C LEU A 3 25.77 -13.27 -7.89
N ASP A 4 25.06 -14.39 -7.98
CA ASP A 4 24.71 -15.00 -9.26
C ASP A 4 23.70 -14.08 -9.97
N ASN A 5 24.20 -13.28 -10.92
CA ASN A 5 23.44 -12.26 -11.66
C ASN A 5 22.53 -12.84 -12.76
N THR A 6 22.29 -14.16 -12.77
CA THR A 6 21.48 -14.83 -13.79
C THR A 6 19.99 -14.86 -13.48
N GLU A 7 19.58 -14.56 -12.24
CA GLU A 7 18.18 -14.66 -11.83
C GLU A 7 17.38 -13.39 -12.16
N GLY A 8 16.26 -13.58 -12.85
CA GLY A 8 15.31 -12.53 -13.14
C GLY A 8 14.57 -12.03 -11.88
N PRO A 9 14.10 -10.77 -11.87
CA PRO A 9 13.33 -10.15 -10.78
C PRO A 9 12.12 -10.95 -10.29
N ILE A 10 11.50 -11.75 -11.18
CA ILE A 10 10.35 -12.60 -10.85
C ILE A 10 10.79 -13.83 -10.06
N GLN A 11 11.87 -14.50 -10.49
CA GLN A 11 12.45 -15.65 -9.79
C GLN A 11 12.93 -15.24 -8.39
N LEU A 12 13.50 -14.04 -8.30
CA LEU A 12 13.87 -13.41 -7.04
C LEU A 12 12.70 -13.29 -6.06
N ALA A 13 11.54 -12.87 -6.57
CA ALA A 13 10.33 -12.69 -5.77
C ALA A 13 9.67 -14.00 -5.36
N GLN A 14 9.79 -15.03 -6.19
CA GLN A 14 9.19 -16.35 -5.97
C GLN A 14 9.99 -17.19 -4.99
N ARG A 15 11.32 -17.08 -4.98
CA ARG A 15 12.21 -17.86 -4.12
C ARG A 15 11.98 -17.72 -2.63
N CYS A 16 11.37 -16.61 -2.21
CA CYS A 16 11.14 -16.34 -0.79
C CYS A 16 9.88 -17.02 -0.24
N HIS A 17 9.16 -17.74 -1.08
CA HIS A 17 7.88 -18.35 -0.73
C HIS A 17 7.99 -19.84 -0.98
N ALA A 18 7.33 -20.64 -0.13
CA ALA A 18 7.16 -22.06 -0.39
C ALA A 18 6.48 -22.26 -1.76
N PRO A 19 6.71 -23.37 -2.48
CA PRO A 19 6.13 -23.58 -3.82
C PRO A 19 4.61 -23.36 -3.89
N THR A 20 3.87 -23.73 -2.85
CA THR A 20 2.42 -23.57 -2.73
C THR A 20 1.97 -22.14 -2.42
N GLU A 21 2.90 -21.27 -2.03
CA GLU A 21 2.68 -19.88 -1.64
C GLU A 21 3.33 -18.90 -2.62
N GLN A 22 3.90 -19.41 -3.72
CA GLN A 22 4.60 -18.57 -4.67
C GLN A 22 3.67 -17.50 -5.23
N PRO A 23 4.13 -16.24 -5.22
CA PRO A 23 3.34 -15.13 -5.71
C PRO A 23 3.24 -15.23 -7.24
N ALA A 24 2.04 -15.00 -7.78
CA ALA A 24 1.76 -15.13 -9.21
C ALA A 24 1.84 -13.75 -9.88
N VAL A 25 2.45 -13.70 -11.07
CA VAL A 25 2.40 -12.50 -11.92
C VAL A 25 0.98 -12.35 -12.44
N GLU A 26 0.38 -11.17 -12.26
CA GLU A 26 -0.99 -10.91 -12.70
C GLU A 26 -1.07 -9.77 -13.73
N ILE A 27 -0.23 -8.75 -13.59
CA ILE A 27 -0.28 -7.56 -14.46
C ILE A 27 1.15 -7.16 -14.81
N VAL A 28 1.34 -6.73 -16.06
CA VAL A 28 2.54 -6.04 -16.51
C VAL A 28 2.13 -4.65 -16.96
N ALA A 29 2.89 -3.63 -16.54
CA ALA A 29 2.72 -2.27 -17.02
C ALA A 29 4.04 -1.74 -17.56
N ILE A 30 3.94 -0.91 -18.59
CA ILE A 30 5.05 -0.20 -19.21
C ILE A 30 4.74 1.29 -19.28
N ASP A 31 5.77 2.12 -19.25
CA ASP A 31 5.58 3.55 -19.46
C ASP A 31 5.45 3.81 -20.97
N CYS A 32 4.45 4.62 -21.37
CA CYS A 32 4.20 5.02 -22.76
C CYS A 32 5.11 6.19 -23.17
N VAL A 33 6.42 5.92 -23.18
CA VAL A 33 7.50 6.85 -23.56
C VAL A 33 8.46 6.13 -24.52
N ASN A 34 9.54 6.78 -24.96
CA ASN A 34 10.58 6.12 -25.74
C ASN A 34 11.06 4.84 -25.05
N ALA A 35 11.29 3.78 -25.82
CA ALA A 35 11.62 2.46 -25.26
C ALA A 35 12.87 2.49 -24.35
N ALA A 36 13.86 3.32 -24.68
CA ALA A 36 15.07 3.54 -23.88
C ALA A 36 14.79 4.14 -22.48
N ASP A 37 13.70 4.89 -22.35
CA ASP A 37 13.28 5.55 -21.10
C ASP A 37 12.15 4.78 -20.38
N SER A 38 11.56 3.77 -21.03
CA SER A 38 10.42 3.03 -20.52
C SER A 38 10.83 2.08 -19.40
N ARG A 39 10.01 2.01 -18.36
CA ARG A 39 10.18 1.06 -17.25
C ARG A 39 9.14 -0.04 -17.36
N VAL A 40 9.56 -1.26 -17.12
CA VAL A 40 8.65 -2.40 -16.93
C VAL A 40 8.30 -2.49 -15.44
N LYS A 41 7.03 -2.74 -15.14
CA LYS A 41 6.51 -2.96 -13.80
C LYS A 41 5.78 -4.30 -13.81
N VAL A 42 6.20 -5.21 -12.94
CA VAL A 42 5.58 -6.53 -12.81
C VAL A 42 4.81 -6.56 -11.50
N TYR A 43 3.51 -6.76 -11.61
CA TYR A 43 2.61 -6.85 -10.48
C TYR A 43 2.45 -8.32 -10.14
N ILE A 44 2.82 -8.67 -8.91
CA ILE A 44 2.77 -10.03 -8.41
C ILE A 44 1.84 -10.05 -7.21
N ARG A 45 0.94 -11.02 -7.12
CA ARG A 45 -0.01 -11.11 -6.01
C ARG A 45 0.39 -12.22 -5.04
N SER A 46 0.32 -11.93 -3.74
CA SER A 46 0.50 -12.93 -2.68
C SER A 46 -0.77 -13.05 -1.84
N LYS A 47 -1.02 -14.26 -1.32
CA LYS A 47 -2.08 -14.52 -0.35
C LYS A 47 -1.64 -14.25 1.08
N ASN A 48 -0.33 -14.19 1.35
CA ASN A 48 0.20 -13.92 2.67
C ASN A 48 -0.03 -12.44 3.02
N THR A 49 -0.67 -12.20 4.17
CA THR A 49 -1.08 -10.87 4.63
C THR A 49 -0.48 -10.49 5.96
N THR A 50 0.70 -11.02 6.28
CA THR A 50 1.45 -10.68 7.49
C THR A 50 2.39 -9.50 7.24
N PHE A 51 2.76 -8.79 8.32
CA PHE A 51 3.80 -7.77 8.26
C PHE A 51 5.14 -8.37 7.82
N GLY A 52 5.46 -9.58 8.31
CA GLY A 52 6.67 -10.32 7.90
C GLY A 52 6.74 -10.52 6.39
N SER A 53 5.67 -11.01 5.76
CA SER A 53 5.66 -11.19 4.30
C SER A 53 5.80 -9.86 3.55
N MET A 54 5.29 -8.76 4.11
CA MET A 54 5.47 -7.42 3.55
C MET A 54 6.94 -7.01 3.59
N MET A 55 7.61 -7.25 4.73
CA MET A 55 9.04 -7.00 4.91
C MET A 55 9.90 -7.84 3.95
N ASP A 56 9.54 -9.10 3.71
CA ASP A 56 10.22 -9.93 2.72
C ASP A 56 10.12 -9.32 1.32
N VAL A 57 8.99 -8.70 0.95
CA VAL A 57 8.86 -7.99 -0.32
C VAL A 57 9.78 -6.78 -0.38
N VAL A 58 9.70 -5.91 0.63
CA VAL A 58 10.38 -4.61 0.63
C VAL A 58 11.90 -4.80 0.68
N SER A 59 12.36 -5.87 1.33
CA SER A 59 13.78 -6.24 1.42
C SER A 59 14.29 -7.04 0.22
N LEU A 60 13.42 -7.48 -0.70
CA LEU A 60 13.71 -8.59 -1.61
C LEU A 60 14.36 -9.76 -0.86
N CYS A 61 13.77 -10.09 0.29
CA CYS A 61 14.13 -11.20 1.16
C CYS A 61 15.57 -11.09 1.67
N GLY A 62 15.87 -9.91 2.23
CA GLY A 62 17.17 -9.56 2.81
C GLY A 62 18.25 -9.15 1.81
N ARG A 63 17.95 -9.12 0.50
CA ARG A 63 18.95 -8.76 -0.53
C ARG A 63 19.17 -7.26 -0.70
N LEU A 64 18.29 -6.44 -0.15
CA LEU A 64 18.42 -4.98 -0.18
C LEU A 64 19.05 -4.47 1.13
N PRO A 65 20.23 -3.84 1.07
CA PRO A 65 21.01 -3.48 2.26
C PRO A 65 20.48 -2.25 3.03
N PHE A 66 19.33 -1.69 2.62
CA PHE A 66 18.84 -0.40 3.10
C PHE A 66 17.74 -0.45 4.16
N LEU A 67 17.44 -1.64 4.71
CA LEU A 67 16.53 -1.75 5.85
C LEU A 67 17.28 -1.48 7.15
N THR A 68 17.39 -0.20 7.50
CA THR A 68 17.80 0.21 8.85
C THR A 68 16.66 -0.01 9.83
N ASP A 69 16.97 -0.06 11.14
CA ASP A 69 15.95 -0.14 12.20
C ASP A 69 14.92 1.00 12.10
N THR A 70 15.36 2.20 11.71
CA THR A 70 14.48 3.36 11.47
C THR A 70 13.49 3.11 10.33
N VAL A 71 13.93 2.51 9.23
CA VAL A 71 13.05 2.16 8.10
C VAL A 71 12.08 1.07 8.52
N MET A 72 12.54 0.04 9.22
CA MET A 72 11.69 -1.04 9.72
C MET A 72 10.63 -0.53 10.69
N SER A 73 11.02 0.32 11.64
CA SER A 73 10.10 0.98 12.57
C SER A 73 9.07 1.82 11.83
N SER A 74 9.50 2.57 10.81
CA SER A 74 8.59 3.34 9.95
C SER A 74 7.61 2.45 9.19
N LEU A 75 8.06 1.33 8.63
CA LEU A 75 7.18 0.38 7.93
C LEU A 75 6.17 -0.25 8.88
N LYS A 76 6.57 -0.59 10.10
CA LYS A 76 5.68 -1.11 11.16
C LYS A 76 4.66 -0.06 11.58
N GLU A 77 5.10 1.18 11.81
CA GLU A 77 4.22 2.30 12.13
C GLU A 77 3.18 2.52 11.03
N LEU A 78 3.58 2.47 9.75
CA LEU A 78 2.68 2.57 8.61
C LEU A 78 1.68 1.40 8.58
N TRP A 79 2.15 0.17 8.80
CA TRP A 79 1.29 -1.02 8.85
C TRP A 79 0.18 -0.86 9.90
N VAL A 80 0.54 -0.45 11.11
CA VAL A 80 -0.41 -0.20 12.20
C VAL A 80 -1.34 0.96 11.83
N ALA A 81 -0.82 2.03 11.24
CA ALA A 81 -1.60 3.18 10.81
C ALA A 81 -2.64 2.84 9.72
N VAL A 82 -2.35 1.87 8.85
CA VAL A 82 -3.25 1.47 7.75
C VAL A 82 -4.25 0.42 8.21
N PHE A 83 -3.83 -0.60 8.96
CA PHE A 83 -4.71 -1.74 9.29
C PHE A 83 -5.29 -1.71 10.71
N GLY A 84 -4.81 -0.82 11.57
CA GLY A 84 -5.17 -0.80 13.00
C GLY A 84 -4.64 -2.01 13.80
N SER A 85 -4.11 -3.04 13.13
CA SER A 85 -3.52 -4.22 13.74
C SER A 85 -2.13 -3.92 14.31
N GLY A 86 -1.94 -4.18 15.61
CA GLY A 86 -0.66 -3.96 16.32
C GLY A 86 -0.56 -2.65 17.11
N ALA A 87 -1.67 -1.92 17.29
CA ALA A 87 -1.77 -0.80 18.22
C ALA A 87 -2.02 -1.25 19.68
N GLU A 88 -2.50 -2.48 19.86
CA GLU A 88 -2.65 -3.12 21.18
C GLU A 88 -1.38 -3.94 21.49
N ASP A 89 -1.06 -4.16 22.77
CA ASP A 89 0.11 -4.91 23.30
C ASP A 89 0.16 -6.40 22.90
N ASP A 90 -0.42 -6.74 21.77
CA ASP A 90 -0.45 -8.07 21.18
C ASP A 90 0.82 -8.28 20.35
N ALA A 91 1.84 -8.84 20.99
CA ALA A 91 3.12 -9.21 20.38
C ALA A 91 2.97 -10.12 19.14
N GLY A 92 1.85 -10.83 18.98
CA GLY A 92 1.56 -11.71 17.85
C GLY A 92 0.80 -11.04 16.70
N ALA A 93 0.36 -9.79 16.83
CA ALA A 93 -0.48 -9.13 15.82
C ALA A 93 0.18 -8.99 14.44
N LEU A 94 1.50 -8.74 14.40
CA LEU A 94 2.24 -8.58 13.14
C LEU A 94 2.53 -9.90 12.42
N SER A 95 2.56 -11.00 13.17
CA SER A 95 2.82 -12.35 12.66
C SER A 95 1.54 -13.05 12.21
N ARG A 96 0.37 -12.56 12.62
CA ARG A 96 -0.92 -13.10 12.20
C ARG A 96 -1.33 -12.51 10.85
N PRO A 97 -1.88 -13.33 9.94
CA PRO A 97 -2.52 -12.82 8.74
C PRO A 97 -3.64 -11.83 9.10
N LEU A 98 -3.78 -10.76 8.32
CA LEU A 98 -4.92 -9.84 8.46
C LEU A 98 -6.24 -10.62 8.35
N PRO A 99 -7.28 -10.24 9.12
CA PRO A 99 -8.56 -10.96 9.19
C PRO A 99 -9.13 -11.11 7.78
N THR A 100 -9.44 -12.36 7.42
CA THR A 100 -9.65 -12.74 6.02
C THR A 100 -10.96 -12.18 5.48
N ILE A 101 -10.87 -11.30 4.48
CA ILE A 101 -12.03 -10.84 3.70
C ILE A 101 -11.84 -11.20 2.22
N HIS A 102 -11.59 -12.47 1.89
CA HIS A 102 -11.43 -13.03 0.52
C HIS A 102 -10.52 -12.28 -0.49
N HIS A 103 -9.88 -11.18 -0.10
CA HIS A 103 -9.01 -10.35 -0.92
C HIS A 103 -7.57 -10.82 -0.77
N ARG A 104 -6.68 -10.29 -1.59
CA ARG A 104 -5.28 -10.69 -1.68
C ARG A 104 -4.40 -9.45 -1.72
N ILE A 105 -3.20 -9.51 -1.16
CA ILE A 105 -2.24 -8.40 -1.21
C ILE A 105 -1.55 -8.38 -2.56
N SER A 106 -1.66 -7.24 -3.24
CA SER A 106 -0.96 -7.01 -4.52
C SER A 106 0.44 -6.44 -4.22
N ARG A 107 1.43 -6.87 -4.98
CA ARG A 107 2.83 -6.45 -4.85
C ARG A 107 3.25 -5.89 -6.21
N ILE A 108 4.05 -4.83 -6.23
CA ILE A 108 4.74 -4.39 -7.44
C ILE A 108 6.23 -4.61 -7.25
N ILE A 109 6.83 -5.20 -8.27
CA ILE A 109 8.26 -5.24 -8.48
C ILE A 109 8.52 -4.38 -9.70
N LEU A 110 9.29 -3.31 -9.55
CA LEU A 110 9.76 -2.51 -10.69
C LEU A 110 11.14 -3.03 -11.11
N PRO A 111 11.23 -3.86 -12.15
CA PRO A 111 12.48 -4.04 -12.85
C PRO A 111 12.75 -2.78 -13.70
N ARG A 112 13.60 -1.89 -13.19
CA ARG A 112 14.43 -1.09 -14.09
C ARG A 112 15.79 -1.76 -14.08
N ALA A 113 16.23 -2.24 -15.24
CA ALA A 113 17.65 -2.31 -15.53
C ALA A 113 18.10 -0.85 -15.75
N GLU A 114 18.28 -0.13 -14.65
CA GLU A 114 19.19 1.01 -14.73
C GLU A 114 20.55 0.37 -15.03
N PRO A 115 21.37 0.92 -15.93
CA PRO A 115 22.75 0.49 -16.07
C PRO A 115 23.48 0.36 -14.71
N ASP A 116 23.03 1.16 -13.72
CA ASP A 116 23.64 1.32 -12.41
C ASP A 116 22.83 0.74 -11.23
N ALA A 117 21.65 0.14 -11.46
CA ALA A 117 20.82 -0.46 -10.41
C ALA A 117 20.52 -1.94 -10.71
N PRO A 118 21.37 -2.86 -10.21
CA PRO A 118 21.29 -4.29 -10.54
C PRO A 118 20.08 -5.00 -9.91
N LEU A 119 19.35 -4.35 -8.98
CA LEU A 119 18.22 -4.94 -8.28
C LEU A 119 16.92 -4.18 -8.56
N PRO A 120 15.77 -4.89 -8.63
CA PRO A 120 14.48 -4.24 -8.82
C PRO A 120 14.13 -3.36 -7.62
N LYS A 121 13.30 -2.34 -7.85
CA LYS A 121 12.81 -1.44 -6.81
C LYS A 121 11.44 -1.93 -6.33
N PRO A 122 11.31 -2.56 -5.14
CA PRO A 122 10.03 -3.06 -4.66
C PRO A 122 9.10 -1.93 -4.24
N LYS A 123 7.79 -2.13 -4.50
CA LYS A 123 6.71 -1.27 -4.01
C LYS A 123 5.53 -2.16 -3.60
N VAL A 124 5.10 -2.08 -2.35
CA VAL A 124 4.00 -2.91 -1.82
C VAL A 124 2.69 -2.16 -1.89
N TYR A 125 1.59 -2.86 -2.19
CA TYR A 125 0.22 -2.33 -2.06
C TYR A 125 -0.38 -2.89 -0.79
N LEU A 126 -0.88 -1.99 0.05
CA LEU A 126 -1.62 -2.24 1.26
C LEU A 126 -3.10 -2.08 0.92
N PRO A 127 -3.89 -3.17 0.87
CA PRO A 127 -5.31 -3.12 0.52
C PRO A 127 -6.21 -2.65 1.67
N ASP A 128 -6.09 -1.38 2.05
CA ASP A 128 -6.85 -0.75 3.14
C ASP A 128 -8.36 -1.03 3.06
N ARG A 129 -8.96 -0.92 1.87
CA ARG A 129 -10.39 -1.22 1.63
C ARG A 129 -10.84 -2.58 2.16
N HIS A 130 -9.93 -3.54 2.21
CA HIS A 130 -10.24 -4.93 2.51
C HIS A 130 -9.76 -5.40 3.88
N TYR A 131 -9.00 -4.60 4.62
CA TYR A 131 -8.44 -5.06 5.90
C TYR A 131 -8.33 -3.96 6.97
N ALA A 132 -8.51 -2.70 6.61
CA ALA A 132 -8.64 -1.65 7.61
C ALA A 132 -9.99 -1.76 8.35
N ARG A 133 -10.13 -1.03 9.45
CA ARG A 133 -11.39 -1.00 10.21
C ARG A 133 -12.43 -0.10 9.54
N GLU A 134 -12.02 1.11 9.19
CA GLU A 134 -12.86 2.16 8.61
C GLU A 134 -11.97 3.24 7.98
N ASP A 135 -12.50 4.04 7.05
CA ASP A 135 -11.71 5.07 6.35
C ASP A 135 -11.18 6.16 7.31
N ASP A 136 -11.88 6.46 8.41
CA ASP A 136 -11.44 7.45 9.40
C ASP A 136 -10.13 7.04 10.08
N GLN A 137 -10.05 5.77 10.50
CA GLN A 137 -8.87 5.20 11.13
C GLN A 137 -7.65 5.26 10.20
N VAL A 138 -7.82 4.89 8.92
CA VAL A 138 -6.76 4.98 7.92
C VAL A 138 -6.31 6.43 7.73
N ALA A 139 -7.26 7.36 7.60
CA ALA A 139 -6.96 8.76 7.34
C ALA A 139 -6.21 9.42 8.51
N ARG A 140 -6.63 9.16 9.75
CA ARG A 140 -5.96 9.67 10.96
C ARG A 140 -4.58 9.04 11.14
N GLY A 141 -4.48 7.72 11.02
CA GLY A 141 -3.22 7.00 11.14
C GLY A 141 -2.19 7.50 10.12
N SER A 142 -2.62 7.66 8.87
CA SER A 142 -1.78 8.16 7.77
C SER A 142 -1.36 9.61 7.97
N SER A 143 -2.26 10.45 8.48
CA SER A 143 -1.93 11.83 8.86
C SER A 143 -0.85 11.86 9.93
N GLY A 144 -1.06 11.16 11.05
CA GLY A 144 -0.08 11.12 12.13
C GLY A 144 1.28 10.56 11.69
N PHE A 145 1.28 9.55 10.80
CA PHE A 145 2.50 9.01 10.18
C PHE A 145 3.27 10.08 9.38
N LEU A 146 2.56 10.90 8.60
CA LEU A 146 3.14 11.98 7.81
C LEU A 146 3.62 13.14 8.68
N GLU A 147 2.82 13.55 9.66
CA GLU A 147 3.11 14.66 10.57
C GLU A 147 4.36 14.40 11.41
N ARG A 148 4.55 13.18 11.94
CA ARG A 148 5.79 12.77 12.63
C ARG A 148 7.04 12.84 11.76
N ARG A 149 6.87 12.94 10.44
CA ARG A 149 7.95 13.10 9.45
C ARG A 149 8.02 14.52 8.88
N GLY A 150 7.32 15.48 9.51
CA GLY A 150 7.24 16.87 9.06
C GLY A 150 6.62 17.01 7.67
N LYS A 151 5.74 16.09 7.27
CA LYS A 151 5.07 16.12 5.97
C LYS A 151 3.66 16.66 6.11
N SER A 152 3.41 17.76 5.42
CA SER A 152 2.09 18.36 5.22
C SER A 152 2.00 18.86 3.77
N SER A 153 0.80 19.27 3.35
CA SER A 153 0.65 19.97 2.07
C SER A 153 1.34 21.34 2.11
N ALA A 154 1.50 21.97 0.94
CA ALA A 154 2.13 23.29 0.81
C ALA A 154 1.48 24.38 1.69
N ASN A 155 0.20 24.24 2.04
CA ASN A 155 -0.54 25.19 2.85
C ASN A 155 -0.65 24.76 4.32
N GLY A 156 0.12 23.76 4.75
CA GLY A 156 0.05 23.22 6.11
C GLY A 156 -1.13 22.26 6.36
N VAL A 157 -2.03 22.09 5.38
CA VAL A 157 -3.16 21.15 5.49
C VAL A 157 -2.62 19.73 5.67
N THR A 158 -3.10 19.07 6.72
CA THR A 158 -2.78 17.69 7.06
C THR A 158 -3.43 16.72 6.06
N TYR A 159 -2.96 15.48 6.02
CA TYR A 159 -3.58 14.46 5.16
C TYR A 159 -5.05 14.23 5.55
N TYR A 160 -5.34 14.19 6.85
CA TYR A 160 -6.69 13.97 7.35
C TYR A 160 -7.67 15.08 6.95
N GLU A 161 -7.26 16.35 7.05
CA GLU A 161 -8.06 17.49 6.61
C GLU A 161 -8.29 17.45 5.09
N GLY A 162 -7.26 17.10 4.32
CA GLY A 162 -7.38 16.89 2.88
C GLY A 162 -8.44 15.83 2.55
N VAL A 163 -8.37 14.66 3.20
CA VAL A 163 -9.37 13.60 3.05
C VAL A 163 -10.78 14.08 3.41
N LYS A 164 -10.94 14.75 4.55
CA LYS A 164 -12.24 15.32 4.97
C LYS A 164 -12.80 16.32 3.96
N SER A 165 -11.96 17.13 3.33
CA SER A 165 -12.39 18.13 2.35
C SER A 165 -12.97 17.51 1.07
N LEU A 166 -12.45 16.34 0.68
CA LEU A 166 -12.90 15.58 -0.50
C LEU A 166 -14.20 14.82 -0.22
N TYR A 167 -14.53 14.61 1.06
CA TYR A 167 -15.50 13.62 1.49
C TYR A 167 -16.74 14.24 2.13
N LYS A 168 -17.81 14.38 1.34
CA LYS A 168 -19.01 15.15 1.75
C LYS A 168 -20.30 14.34 1.85
N HIS A 169 -20.33 13.09 1.36
CA HIS A 169 -21.58 12.35 1.15
C HIS A 169 -21.88 11.24 2.17
N ARG A 170 -20.92 10.80 2.98
CA ARG A 170 -21.15 10.07 4.24
C ARG A 170 -20.08 10.51 5.24
N ARG A 171 -20.04 9.90 6.42
CA ARG A 171 -18.91 10.07 7.34
C ARG A 171 -17.85 9.02 7.05
N LEU A 172 -16.60 9.30 7.43
CA LEU A 172 -15.49 8.37 7.26
C LEU A 172 -15.59 7.17 8.22
N GLU A 173 -16.29 7.32 9.35
CA GLU A 173 -16.55 6.25 10.31
C GLU A 173 -17.66 5.28 9.84
N ASP A 174 -18.45 5.67 8.83
CA ASP A 174 -19.59 4.86 8.35
C ASP A 174 -19.14 3.60 7.57
N GLY A 175 -17.84 3.44 7.31
CA GLY A 175 -17.29 2.23 6.68
C GLY A 175 -16.04 2.47 5.82
N LEU A 176 -15.72 1.44 5.03
CA LEU A 176 -14.60 1.40 4.08
C LEU A 176 -15.08 1.65 2.65
N GLY A 177 -14.18 2.16 1.81
CA GLY A 177 -14.44 2.27 0.37
C GLY A 177 -13.74 3.44 -0.30
N PHE A 178 -13.36 4.46 0.48
CA PHE A 178 -12.69 5.65 -0.02
C PHE A 178 -11.19 5.39 -0.26
N HIS A 179 -10.46 4.84 0.72
CA HIS A 179 -9.11 4.34 0.48
C HIS A 179 -9.20 2.98 -0.21
N THR A 180 -8.67 2.86 -1.43
CA THR A 180 -8.65 1.57 -2.15
C THR A 180 -7.37 0.80 -1.86
N TYR A 181 -6.23 1.47 -2.04
CA TYR A 181 -4.92 0.97 -1.69
C TYR A 181 -4.06 2.12 -1.17
N MET A 182 -3.27 1.87 -0.13
CA MET A 182 -2.04 2.60 0.13
C MET A 182 -0.86 1.83 -0.44
N THR A 183 0.23 2.51 -0.73
CA THR A 183 1.46 1.85 -1.16
C THR A 183 2.63 2.34 -0.36
N CYS A 184 3.64 1.50 -0.19
CA CYS A 184 4.92 1.88 0.40
C CYS A 184 6.08 1.39 -0.46
N ALA A 185 7.14 2.19 -0.51
CA ALA A 185 8.43 1.85 -1.09
C ALA A 185 9.53 2.51 -0.27
N VAL A 186 10.70 1.89 -0.18
CA VAL A 186 11.87 2.51 0.48
C VAL A 186 12.67 3.27 -0.56
N LYS A 187 12.91 4.56 -0.30
CA LYS A 187 13.70 5.45 -1.16
C LYS A 187 14.64 6.28 -0.30
N HIS A 188 15.93 6.22 -0.60
CA HIS A 188 16.98 6.97 0.12
C HIS A 188 16.87 6.84 1.65
N GLY A 189 16.65 5.62 2.16
CA GLY A 189 16.51 5.36 3.60
C GLY A 189 15.22 5.87 4.25
N SER A 190 14.21 6.25 3.45
CA SER A 190 12.91 6.72 3.94
C SER A 190 11.75 5.96 3.30
N VAL A 191 10.63 5.87 4.01
CA VAL A 191 9.40 5.24 3.49
C VAL A 191 8.62 6.28 2.69
N ALA A 192 8.49 6.04 1.38
CA ALA A 192 7.66 6.81 0.48
C ALA A 192 6.29 6.14 0.32
N ILE A 193 5.22 6.90 0.51
CA ILE A 193 3.84 6.39 0.38
C ILE A 193 3.12 6.99 -0.83
N SER A 194 2.12 6.27 -1.34
CA SER A 194 1.15 6.82 -2.30
C SER A 194 -0.22 6.19 -2.05
N THR A 195 -1.27 7.00 -2.05
CA THR A 195 -2.64 6.54 -1.81
C THR A 195 -3.45 6.53 -3.09
N TYR A 196 -4.26 5.50 -3.28
CA TYR A 196 -5.28 5.37 -4.32
C TYR A 196 -6.65 5.59 -3.69
N LEU A 197 -7.30 6.68 -4.09
CA LEU A 197 -8.60 7.08 -3.59
C LEU A 197 -9.70 6.68 -4.59
N ASN A 198 -10.82 6.23 -4.05
CA ASN A 198 -12.05 6.00 -4.79
C ASN A 198 -12.96 7.22 -4.60
N PRO A 199 -13.36 7.93 -5.67
CA PRO A 199 -14.27 9.07 -5.56
C PRO A 199 -15.69 8.68 -5.10
N GLU A 200 -16.00 7.38 -5.08
CA GLU A 200 -17.30 6.85 -4.63
C GLU A 200 -18.48 7.50 -5.38
N LEU A 201 -18.33 7.69 -6.70
CA LEU A 201 -19.30 8.41 -7.54
C LEU A 201 -20.72 7.82 -7.46
N TYR A 202 -20.82 6.50 -7.31
CA TYR A 202 -22.09 5.77 -7.24
C TYR A 202 -22.51 5.37 -5.82
N HIS A 203 -21.89 5.94 -4.79
CA HIS A 203 -22.23 5.58 -3.41
C HIS A 203 -23.67 6.03 -3.06
N PRO A 204 -24.53 5.17 -2.48
CA PRO A 204 -25.94 5.49 -2.25
C PRO A 204 -26.18 6.80 -1.50
N SER A 205 -25.32 7.12 -0.51
CA SER A 205 -25.44 8.36 0.26
C SER A 205 -25.26 9.64 -0.56
N ARG A 206 -24.70 9.59 -1.79
CA ARG A 206 -24.68 10.75 -2.71
C ARG A 206 -26.05 11.09 -3.28
N PHE A 207 -26.97 10.14 -3.31
CA PHE A 207 -28.31 10.30 -3.90
C PHE A 207 -29.41 10.46 -2.85
N LYS A 208 -29.08 10.39 -1.55
CA LYS A 208 -30.05 10.49 -0.44
C LYS A 208 -30.63 11.92 -0.23
N CYS A 209 -30.20 12.90 -1.03
CA CYS A 209 -30.88 14.20 -1.13
C CYS A 209 -31.65 14.29 -2.45
N THR A 210 -32.85 13.71 -2.49
CA THR A 210 -33.98 14.37 -3.15
C THR A 210 -35.10 14.44 -2.13
N GLY A 211 -35.51 15.67 -1.78
CA GLY A 211 -36.69 15.89 -0.94
C GLY A 211 -37.95 15.27 -1.55
N PRO A 212 -39.09 15.31 -0.85
CA PRO A 212 -40.32 14.71 -1.35
C PRO A 212 -40.59 15.21 -2.77
N ARG A 213 -40.77 14.28 -3.72
CA ARG A 213 -41.32 14.63 -5.04
C ARG A 213 -42.64 15.35 -4.77
N SER A 214 -42.74 16.62 -5.13
CA SER A 214 -44.03 17.29 -5.15
C SER A 214 -44.91 16.51 -6.11
N SER A 215 -45.93 15.84 -5.57
CA SER A 215 -47.04 15.36 -6.38
C SER A 215 -47.75 16.61 -6.88
N HIS A 216 -47.46 17.00 -8.13
CA HIS A 216 -48.32 17.95 -8.82
C HIS A 216 -49.53 17.18 -9.37
N PRO A 217 -50.76 17.70 -9.14
CA PRO A 217 -52.01 17.12 -9.60
C PRO A 217 -52.15 17.17 -11.12
#